data_AF-A0A0E3L4Z2-F1
#
_entry.id   AF-A0A0E3L4Z2-F1
#
_cell.length_a   1.000
_cell.length_b   1.000
_cell.length_c   1.000
_cell.angle_alpha   90.00
_cell.angle_beta   90.00
_cell.angle_gamma   90.00
#
_symmetry.space_group_name_H-M   'P 1'
#
loop_
_entity.id
_entity.type
_entity.pdbx_description
1 polymer ?
#
loop_
_entity_poly.entity_id
_entity_poly.type
_entity_poly.pdbx_seq_one_letter_code
_entity_poly.pdbx_strand_id
1 'polypeptide(L)' 'MELKDINNFVETANEEQLKAFGFLGQWMMDNVPNYCNCPSKCNQNCELAKALGGALQAAGQRLQGQ' A
#
# COMPACT_ATOMS: atom_id res chain seq x y z
N MET A 1 -10.27 -1.76 -9.93
CA MET A 1 -9.25 -0.82 -9.46
C MET A 1 -8.00 -1.13 -10.25
N GLU A 2 -7.71 -0.28 -11.23
CA GLU A 2 -6.50 -0.40 -12.02
C GLU A 2 -5.32 0.18 -11.24
N LEU A 3 -4.10 -0.22 -11.63
CA LEU A 3 -2.84 0.30 -11.07
C LEU A 3 -2.80 1.83 -11.05
N LYS A 4 -3.38 2.44 -12.09
CA LYS A 4 -3.50 3.89 -12.26
C LYS A 4 -4.39 4.55 -11.21
N ASP A 5 -5.43 3.85 -10.74
CA ASP A 5 -6.38 4.38 -9.76
C ASP A 5 -5.73 4.58 -8.39
N ILE A 6 -4.86 3.65 -7.98
CA ILE A 6 -4.16 3.68 -6.70
C ILE A 6 -3.13 4.81 -6.65
N ASN A 7 -2.35 4.99 -7.72
CA ASN A 7 -1.36 6.07 -7.78
C ASN A 7 -2.02 7.45 -7.81
N ASN A 8 -3.10 7.60 -8.59
CA ASN A 8 -3.89 8.83 -8.63
C ASN A 8 -4.49 9.17 -7.25
N PHE A 9 -4.95 8.15 -6.52
CA PHE A 9 -5.42 8.34 -5.14
C PHE A 9 -4.29 8.88 -4.27
N VAL A 10 -3.10 8.25 -4.29
CA VAL A 10 -1.97 8.70 -3.48
C VAL A 10 -1.53 10.11 -3.86
N GLU A 11 -1.59 10.55 -5.11
CA GLU A 11 -1.21 11.91 -5.53
C GLU A 11 -2.22 12.98 -5.08
N THR A 12 -3.52 12.66 -5.16
CA THR A 12 -4.61 13.60 -4.89
C THR A 12 -5.12 13.55 -3.45
N ALA A 13 -4.70 12.56 -2.67
CA ALA A 13 -5.11 12.38 -1.29
C ALA A 13 -4.73 13.58 -0.41
N ASN A 14 -5.69 13.98 0.43
CA ASN A 14 -5.46 14.94 1.50
C ASN A 14 -4.71 14.29 2.68
N GLU A 15 -4.33 15.09 3.67
CA GLU A 15 -3.52 14.62 4.81
C GLU A 15 -4.20 13.50 5.61
N GLU A 16 -5.51 13.57 5.85
CA GLU A 16 -6.25 12.54 6.60
C GLU A 16 -6.30 11.22 5.82
N GLN A 17 -6.57 11.29 4.52
CA GLN A 17 -6.57 10.15 3.62
C GLN A 17 -5.18 9.50 3.55
N LEU A 18 -4.13 10.32 3.44
CA LEU A 18 -2.75 9.84 3.47
C LEU A 18 -2.43 9.15 4.80
N LYS A 19 -2.82 9.73 5.94
CA LYS A 19 -2.61 9.12 7.27
C LYS A 19 -3.31 7.77 7.40
N ALA A 20 -4.58 7.68 6.97
CA ALA A 20 -5.32 6.43 6.98
C ALA A 20 -4.66 5.37 6.06
N PHE A 21 -4.22 5.79 4.88
CA PHE A 21 -3.54 4.91 3.93
C PHE A 21 -2.16 4.46 4.42
N GLY A 22 -1.41 5.36 5.06
CA GLY A 22 -0.13 5.05 5.72
C GLY A 22 -0.31 4.09 6.90
N PHE A 23 -1.34 4.28 7.73
CA PHE A 23 -1.69 3.34 8.79
C PHE A 23 -2.00 1.94 8.24
N LEU A 24 -2.81 1.86 7.18
CA LEU A 24 -3.09 0.60 6.49
C LEU A 24 -1.80 -0.05 5.99
N GLY A 25 -0.89 0.74 5.39
CA GLY A 25 0.39 0.24 4.90
C GLY A 25 1.25 -0.37 6.00
N GLN A 26 1.36 0.34 7.13
CA GLN A 26 2.08 -0.15 8.30
C GLN A 26 1.44 -1.43 8.84
N TRP A 27 0.11 -1.43 9.01
CA TRP A 27 -0.61 -2.61 9.45
C TRP A 27 -0.37 -3.81 8.52
N MET A 28 -0.40 -3.60 7.20
CA MET A 28 -0.13 -4.66 6.24
C MET A 28 1.29 -5.20 6.35
N MET A 29 2.31 -4.34 6.51
CA MET A 29 3.69 -4.81 6.71
C MET A 29 3.82 -5.70 7.95
N ASP A 30 3.17 -5.33 9.05
CA ASP A 30 3.26 -6.06 10.32
C ASP A 30 2.45 -7.37 10.31
N ASN A 31 1.35 -7.43 9.54
CA ASN A 31 0.36 -8.49 9.64
C ASN A 31 0.34 -9.45 8.43
N VAL A 32 0.78 -9.04 7.24
CA VAL A 32 0.88 -9.92 6.05
C VAL A 32 1.68 -11.20 6.34
N PRO A 33 2.82 -11.18 7.06
CA PRO A 33 3.52 -12.43 7.39
C PRO A 33 2.70 -13.40 8.25
N ASN A 34 1.79 -12.89 9.08
CA ASN A 34 0.97 -13.69 9.99
C ASN A 34 -0.29 -14.24 9.30
N TYR A 35 -0.91 -13.47 8.39
CA TYR A 35 -2.19 -13.82 7.76
C TYR A 35 -2.07 -14.27 6.31
N CYS A 36 -1.06 -13.82 5.57
CA CYS A 36 -0.81 -14.20 4.18
C CYS A 36 0.41 -15.14 4.09
N ASN A 37 0.37 -16.23 4.87
CA ASN A 37 1.43 -17.24 4.92
C ASN A 37 1.23 -18.41 3.94
N CYS A 38 0.31 -18.28 2.98
CA CYS A 38 0.02 -19.33 2.01
C CYS A 38 1.29 -19.73 1.23
N PRO A 39 1.60 -21.05 1.12
CA PRO A 39 2.79 -21.53 0.41
C PRO A 39 2.90 -21.05 -1.03
N SER A 40 1.78 -20.77 -1.70
CA SER A 40 1.75 -20.31 -3.08
C SER A 40 2.28 -18.89 -3.28
N LYS A 41 2.49 -18.11 -2.20
CA LYS A 41 2.99 -16.72 -2.23
C LYS A 41 2.33 -15.89 -3.33
N CYS A 42 1.02 -16.07 -3.53
CA CYS A 42 0.29 -15.46 -4.63
C CYS A 42 0.39 -13.92 -4.64
N ASN A 43 0.52 -13.32 -3.46
CA ASN A 43 0.77 -11.89 -3.27
C ASN A 43 2.09 -11.40 -3.91
N GLN A 44 3.14 -12.24 -3.97
CA GLN A 44 4.42 -11.86 -4.57
C GLN A 44 4.37 -11.78 -6.09
N ASN A 45 3.48 -12.55 -6.71
CA ASN A 45 3.31 -12.59 -8.17
C ASN A 45 2.08 -11.80 -8.65
N CYS A 46 1.30 -11.25 -7.73
CA CYS A 46 0.14 -10.44 -8.05
C CYS A 46 0.58 -8.99 -8.32
N GLU A 47 0.49 -8.55 -9.57
CA GLU A 47 0.84 -7.18 -9.97
C GLU A 47 0.04 -6.11 -9.20
N LEU A 48 -1.23 -6.41 -8.88
CA LEU A 48 -2.06 -5.52 -8.06
C LEU A 48 -1.51 -5.38 -6.62
N ALA A 49 -1.04 -6.49 -6.03
CA ALA A 49 -0.47 -6.47 -4.68
C ALA A 49 0.87 -5.73 -4.63
N LYS A 50 1.73 -5.89 -5.65
CA LYS A 50 2.97 -5.13 -5.77
C LYS A 50 2.71 -3.63 -5.85
N ALA A 51 1.75 -3.23 -6.69
CA ALA A 51 1.43 -1.83 -6.86
C ALA A 51 0.77 -1.21 -5.65
N LEU A 52 -0.10 -1.95 -4.95
CA LEU A 52 -0.61 -1.54 -3.66
C LEU A 52 0.54 -1.31 -2.66
N GLY A 53 1.52 -2.22 -2.60
CA GLY A 53 2.71 -2.05 -1.78
C GLY A 53 3.51 -0.77 -2.12
N GLY A 54 3.75 -0.51 -3.41
CA GLY A 54 4.44 0.70 -3.86
C GLY A 54 3.67 1.98 -3.51
N ALA A 55 2.35 1.97 -3.64
CA ALA A 55 1.51 3.11 -3.32
C ALA A 55 1.44 3.39 -1.81
N LEU A 56 1.38 2.34 -0.99
CA LEU A 56 1.47 2.46 0.47
C LEU A 56 2.81 3.10 0.88
N GLN A 57 3.91 2.69 0.23
CA GLN A 57 5.23 3.28 0.45
C GLN A 57 5.27 4.76 0.03
N ALA A 58 4.75 5.09 -1.15
CA ALA A 58 4.68 6.46 -1.64
C ALA A 58 3.83 7.37 -0.74
N ALA A 59 2.71 6.88 -0.22
CA ALA A 59 1.90 7.62 0.75
C ALA A 59 2.68 7.88 2.05
N GLY A 60 3.47 6.91 2.52
CA GLY A 60 4.37 7.08 3.66
C GLY A 60 5.42 8.17 3.43
N GLN A 61 6.02 8.22 2.24
CA GLN A 61 6.98 9.27 1.87
C GLN A 61 6.33 10.66 1.84
N ARG A 62 5.15 10.78 1.19
CA ARG A 62 4.38 12.04 1.18
C ARG A 62 4.06 12.55 2.58
N LEU A 63 3.68 11.67 3.51
CA LEU A 63 3.41 12.04 4.90
C LEU A 63 4.66 12.54 5.65
N GLN A 64 5.82 12.00 5.32
CA GLN A 64 7.10 12.40 5.90
C GLN A 64 7.66 13.69 5.28
N GLY A 65 6.99 14.23 4.25
CA GLY A 65 7.45 15.40 3.51
C GLY A 65 8.69 15.15 2.68
N GLN A 66 8.96 13.88 2.32
CA GLN A 66 10.06 13.43 1.46
C GLN A 66 9.59 13.11 0.05
#